data_AF-A0AAX6QYR1-F1
#
_entry.id   AF-A0AAX6QYR1-F1
#
_cell.length_a   1.000
_cell.length_b   1.000
_cell.length_c   1.000
_cell.angle_alpha   90.00
_cell.angle_beta   90.00
_cell.angle_gamma   90.00
#
_symmetry.space_group_name_H-M   'P 1'
#
loop_
_entity.id
_entity.type
_entity.pdbx_description
1 polymer ?
#
loop_
_entity_poly.entity_id
_entity_poly.type
_entity_poly.pdbx_seq_one_letter_code
_entity_poly.pdbx_strand_id
1 'polypeptide(L)'
;MDRHWIRVLPSPFTGTIILDCVNMDLKIGKATTKDRKYVEKLEALFPDLPKRNEIFDWLQKAKFDVSGLTTEQMLRKDQKVTCRAGTRVAVSAVYMDLEAFLRRPDLLEDLNAFCQTHSYDALVAMTIFFDAHSEPVRQLAVFCPHVALRMAICGALERSHSPMLKLTPFPAAYPNLQAYLQGNTQASRKKLLPLLQEALTAYSESMKIPAGQPEAASSEQVDKGLDRAGSTLTPGLSQDEDDPPLPPTPMNSLVDECPLDQGLPKLSAEAVFEKCSQISLTQAPTPALSKK
;
A
#
# COMPACT_ATOMS: atom_id res chain seq x y z
N MET A 1 1.00 -40.41 -16.27
CA MET A 1 0.14 -39.31 -15.78
C MET A 1 0.94 -38.03 -15.87
N ASP A 2 0.61 -37.19 -16.85
CA ASP A 2 1.33 -35.95 -17.14
C ASP A 2 1.32 -35.00 -15.94
N ARG A 3 2.52 -34.62 -15.50
CA ARG A 3 2.78 -33.66 -14.42
C ARG A 3 2.60 -32.20 -14.88
N HIS A 4 1.54 -31.94 -15.64
CA HIS A 4 1.26 -30.57 -16.10
C HIS A 4 0.74 -29.66 -14.97
N TRP A 5 0.22 -30.25 -13.89
CA TRP A 5 -0.42 -29.58 -12.75
C TRP A 5 0.55 -29.16 -11.63
N ILE A 6 1.73 -29.80 -11.53
CA ILE A 6 2.82 -29.39 -10.61
C ILE A 6 3.37 -28.00 -10.98
N ARG A 7 3.12 -27.54 -12.21
CA ARG A 7 3.59 -26.24 -12.72
C ARG A 7 2.78 -25.03 -12.22
N VAL A 8 1.54 -25.23 -11.74
CA VAL A 8 0.58 -24.13 -11.54
C VAL A 8 0.57 -23.58 -10.11
N LEU A 9 0.83 -24.41 -9.10
CA LEU A 9 0.78 -24.03 -7.68
C LEU A 9 1.98 -23.25 -7.11
N PRO A 10 3.23 -23.45 -7.58
CA PRO A 10 4.38 -22.71 -7.03
C PRO A 10 4.58 -21.36 -7.71
N SER A 11 4.15 -21.22 -8.96
CA SER A 11 4.27 -20.01 -9.76
C SER A 11 3.76 -18.74 -9.04
N PRO A 12 2.63 -18.76 -8.31
CA PRO A 12 2.13 -17.57 -7.62
C PRO A 12 2.97 -17.21 -6.39
N PHE A 13 3.43 -18.19 -5.59
CA PHE A 13 4.21 -17.93 -4.38
C PHE A 13 5.61 -17.43 -4.72
N THR A 14 6.30 -18.14 -5.61
CA THR A 14 7.62 -17.73 -6.12
C THR A 14 7.52 -16.37 -6.81
N GLY A 15 6.50 -16.18 -7.65
CA GLY A 15 6.25 -14.92 -8.33
C GLY A 15 5.98 -13.74 -7.40
N THR A 16 5.21 -13.94 -6.33
CA THR A 16 4.91 -12.88 -5.34
C THR A 16 6.18 -12.44 -4.62
N ILE A 17 6.97 -13.39 -4.11
CA ILE A 17 8.22 -13.07 -3.40
C ILE A 17 9.20 -12.37 -4.36
N ILE A 18 9.38 -12.91 -5.57
CA ILE A 18 10.25 -12.32 -6.60
C ILE A 18 9.82 -10.88 -6.94
N LEU A 19 8.52 -10.62 -7.11
CA LEU A 19 8.01 -9.31 -7.48
C LEU A 19 8.13 -8.28 -6.34
N ASP A 20 7.78 -8.67 -5.10
CA ASP A 20 7.86 -7.78 -3.94
C ASP A 20 9.30 -7.47 -3.53
N CYS A 21 10.19 -8.45 -3.65
CA CYS A 21 11.62 -8.33 -3.35
C CYS A 21 12.44 -7.83 -4.54
N VAL A 22 11.81 -7.41 -5.64
CA VAL A 22 12.48 -6.86 -6.85
C VAL A 22 13.61 -7.78 -7.31
N ASN A 23 13.26 -9.04 -7.55
CA ASN A 23 14.17 -10.10 -7.99
C ASN A 23 15.40 -10.31 -7.09
N MET A 24 15.28 -10.01 -5.80
CA MET A 24 16.37 -10.10 -4.81
C MET A 24 17.54 -9.15 -5.10
N ASP A 25 17.30 -8.05 -5.83
CA ASP A 25 18.34 -7.09 -6.15
C ASP A 25 18.92 -6.45 -4.87
N LEU A 26 20.21 -6.72 -4.63
CA LEU A 26 20.96 -6.22 -3.48
C LEU A 26 21.05 -4.69 -3.47
N LYS A 27 21.02 -4.04 -4.64
CA LYS A 27 21.05 -2.57 -4.76
C LYS A 27 19.77 -1.94 -4.23
N ILE A 28 18.64 -2.62 -4.40
CA ILE A 28 17.32 -2.14 -3.98
C ILE A 28 17.07 -2.43 -2.49
N GLY A 29 17.70 -3.49 -1.94
CA GLY A 29 17.71 -3.76 -0.51
C GLY A 29 16.35 -4.15 0.09
N LYS A 30 15.38 -4.54 -0.74
CA LYS A 30 14.04 -4.98 -0.29
C LYS A 30 13.99 -6.43 0.17
N ALA A 31 14.96 -7.24 -0.25
CA ALA A 31 15.00 -8.68 0.02
C ALA A 31 15.73 -9.01 1.32
N THR A 32 15.06 -9.75 2.20
CA THR A 32 15.67 -10.30 3.41
C THR A 32 16.35 -11.64 3.13
N THR A 33 17.16 -12.12 4.07
CA THR A 33 17.76 -13.46 4.00
C THR A 33 16.70 -14.57 4.00
N LYS A 34 15.56 -14.32 4.67
CA LYS A 34 14.41 -15.23 4.68
C LYS A 34 13.82 -15.37 3.28
N ASP A 35 13.63 -14.26 2.56
CA ASP A 35 13.06 -14.24 1.21
C ASP A 35 13.92 -15.04 0.22
N ARG A 36 15.25 -14.84 0.26
CA ARG A 36 16.21 -15.60 -0.55
C ARG A 36 16.12 -17.10 -0.29
N LYS A 37 16.15 -17.50 0.98
CA LYS A 37 16.07 -18.90 1.40
C LYS A 37 14.79 -19.58 0.93
N TYR A 38 13.64 -18.88 0.96
CA TYR A 38 12.39 -19.45 0.47
C TYR A 38 12.34 -19.56 -1.04
N VAL A 39 12.83 -18.56 -1.79
CA VAL A 39 12.87 -18.66 -3.26
C VAL A 39 13.78 -19.79 -3.70
N GLU A 40 14.97 -19.95 -3.11
CA GLU A 40 15.89 -21.05 -3.42
C GLU A 40 15.26 -22.43 -3.15
N LYS A 41 14.54 -22.57 -2.02
CA LYS A 41 13.80 -23.80 -1.71
C LYS A 41 12.69 -24.09 -2.73
N LEU A 42 11.95 -23.05 -3.13
CA LEU A 42 10.88 -23.20 -4.12
C LEU A 42 11.46 -23.56 -5.50
N GLU A 43 12.56 -22.93 -5.91
CA GLU A 43 13.26 -23.27 -7.16
C GLU A 43 13.78 -24.71 -7.16
N ALA A 44 14.33 -25.18 -6.03
CA ALA A 44 14.79 -26.56 -5.89
C ALA A 44 13.65 -27.60 -5.93
N LEU A 45 12.47 -27.26 -5.40
CA LEU A 45 11.29 -28.11 -5.44
C LEU A 45 10.65 -28.17 -6.85
N PHE A 46 10.86 -27.13 -7.67
CA PHE A 46 10.21 -26.97 -8.98
C PHE A 46 11.22 -26.57 -10.07
N PRO A 47 12.16 -27.47 -10.43
CA PRO A 47 13.24 -27.17 -11.38
C PRO A 47 12.76 -26.91 -12.82
N ASP A 48 11.52 -27.32 -13.15
CA ASP A 48 10.91 -27.11 -14.47
C ASP A 48 10.32 -25.70 -14.67
N LEU A 49 10.33 -24.85 -13.64
CA LEU A 49 9.84 -23.48 -13.75
C LEU A 49 10.77 -22.62 -14.63
N PRO A 50 10.23 -21.59 -15.31
CA PRO A 50 11.05 -20.58 -15.98
C PRO A 50 12.05 -19.95 -15.00
N LYS A 51 13.15 -19.43 -15.54
CA LYS A 51 14.18 -18.79 -14.71
C LYS A 51 13.59 -17.60 -13.95
N ARG A 52 14.12 -17.35 -12.75
CA ARG A 52 13.70 -16.24 -11.87
C ARG A 52 13.55 -14.89 -12.60
N ASN A 53 14.51 -14.55 -13.45
CA ASN A 53 14.50 -13.31 -14.22
C ASN A 53 13.34 -13.26 -15.23
N GLU A 54 13.05 -14.37 -15.92
CA GLU A 54 11.94 -14.43 -16.89
C GLU A 54 10.59 -14.26 -16.18
N ILE A 55 10.43 -14.92 -15.02
CA ILE A 55 9.25 -14.76 -14.17
C ILE A 55 9.12 -13.30 -13.72
N PHE A 56 10.21 -12.71 -13.23
CA PHE A 56 10.21 -11.31 -12.80
C PHE A 56 9.82 -10.37 -13.94
N ASP A 57 10.43 -10.51 -15.12
CA ASP A 57 10.18 -9.64 -16.27
C ASP A 57 8.71 -9.73 -16.74
N TRP A 58 8.13 -10.93 -16.79
CA TRP A 58 6.73 -11.11 -17.14
C TRP A 58 5.79 -10.49 -16.10
N LEU A 59 6.04 -10.73 -14.82
CA LEU A 59 5.22 -10.17 -13.74
C LEU A 59 5.35 -8.65 -13.64
N GLN A 60 6.56 -8.13 -13.81
CA GLN A 60 6.83 -6.70 -13.84
C GLN A 60 6.12 -6.04 -15.02
N LYS A 61 6.21 -6.64 -16.22
CA LYS A 61 5.47 -6.17 -17.39
C LYS A 61 3.96 -6.17 -17.15
N ALA A 62 3.40 -7.26 -16.63
CA ALA A 62 1.96 -7.35 -16.34
C ALA A 62 1.50 -6.37 -15.23
N LYS A 63 2.35 -6.11 -14.23
CA LYS A 63 2.07 -5.14 -13.16
C LYS A 63 1.95 -3.72 -13.72
N PHE A 64 2.86 -3.35 -14.61
CA PHE A 64 2.92 -2.02 -15.23
C PHE A 64 2.01 -1.86 -16.46
N ASP A 65 1.47 -2.95 -17.00
CA ASP A 65 0.45 -2.84 -18.05
C ASP A 65 -0.87 -2.35 -17.43
N VAL A 66 -1.24 -1.15 -17.86
CA VAL A 66 -2.46 -0.43 -17.49
C VAL A 66 -3.23 0.06 -18.72
N SER A 67 -2.81 -0.36 -19.93
CA SER A 67 -3.34 0.15 -21.20
C SER A 67 -4.85 -0.09 -21.38
N GLY A 68 -5.39 -1.18 -20.82
CA GLY A 68 -6.81 -1.51 -20.86
C GLY A 68 -7.65 -0.96 -19.70
N LEU A 69 -7.09 -0.15 -18.80
CA LEU A 69 -7.78 0.31 -17.59
C LEU A 69 -8.41 1.71 -17.78
N THR A 70 -9.62 1.87 -17.25
CA THR A 70 -10.21 3.20 -17.02
C THR A 70 -9.45 3.95 -15.92
N THR A 71 -9.68 5.26 -15.81
CA THR A 71 -9.02 6.07 -14.78
C THR A 71 -9.39 5.58 -13.37
N GLU A 72 -10.66 5.26 -13.15
CA GLU A 72 -11.14 4.66 -11.88
C GLU A 72 -10.41 3.35 -11.56
N GLN A 73 -10.29 2.46 -12.55
CA GLN A 73 -9.65 1.15 -12.35
C GLN A 73 -8.16 1.30 -12.05
N MET A 74 -7.47 2.23 -12.73
CA MET A 74 -6.07 2.56 -12.42
C MET A 74 -5.92 3.05 -10.97
N LEU A 75 -6.81 3.93 -10.52
CA LEU A 75 -6.77 4.50 -9.18
C LEU A 75 -7.06 3.47 -8.09
N ARG A 76 -7.90 2.46 -8.37
CA ARG A 76 -8.22 1.39 -7.41
C ARG A 76 -7.22 0.25 -7.39
N LYS A 77 -6.54 -0.03 -8.52
CA LYS A 77 -5.63 -1.17 -8.69
C LYS A 77 -4.65 -1.32 -7.52
N ASP A 78 -4.07 -0.23 -7.05
CA ASP A 78 -3.20 -0.22 -5.88
C ASP A 78 -3.45 1.03 -5.03
N GLN A 79 -4.48 0.95 -4.18
CA GLN A 79 -4.94 2.06 -3.35
C GLN A 79 -4.76 1.79 -1.85
N LYS A 80 -4.52 2.86 -1.09
CA LYS A 80 -4.80 2.91 0.35
C LYS A 80 -5.60 4.17 0.68
N VAL A 81 -6.35 4.10 1.77
CA VAL A 81 -7.11 5.25 2.27
C VAL A 81 -6.56 5.60 3.65
N THR A 82 -6.36 6.88 3.90
CA THR A 82 -6.10 7.39 5.24
C THR A 82 -7.25 8.29 5.67
N CYS A 83 -7.66 8.16 6.93
CA CYS A 83 -8.75 8.94 7.50
C CYS A 83 -8.30 9.53 8.84
N ARG A 84 -8.46 10.83 9.02
CA ARG A 84 -8.17 11.55 10.28
C ARG A 84 -9.17 12.68 10.43
N ALA A 85 -9.71 12.84 11.65
CA ALA A 85 -10.67 13.87 12.00
C ALA A 85 -11.86 14.01 11.01
N GLY A 86 -12.35 12.88 10.48
CA GLY A 86 -13.44 12.84 9.50
C GLY A 86 -13.03 13.12 8.05
N THR A 87 -11.81 13.59 7.78
CA THR A 87 -11.30 13.80 6.43
C THR A 87 -10.67 12.51 5.88
N ARG A 88 -11.09 12.08 4.69
CA ARG A 88 -10.66 10.86 4.00
C ARG A 88 -9.86 11.19 2.75
N VAL A 89 -8.63 10.69 2.69
CA VAL A 89 -7.72 10.87 1.55
C VAL A 89 -7.36 9.52 0.96
N ALA A 90 -7.62 9.35 -0.33
CA ALA A 90 -7.15 8.21 -1.10
C ALA A 90 -5.70 8.43 -1.54
N VAL A 91 -4.89 7.37 -1.52
CA VAL A 91 -3.52 7.35 -2.03
C VAL A 91 -3.36 6.18 -2.99
N SER A 92 -3.34 6.49 -4.28
CA SER A 92 -3.32 5.51 -5.38
C SER A 92 -1.93 5.46 -6.00
N ALA A 93 -1.38 4.25 -6.15
CA ALA A 93 -0.20 4.03 -6.98
C ALA A 93 -0.64 3.80 -8.43
N VAL A 94 -0.12 4.61 -9.35
CA VAL A 94 -0.49 4.62 -10.76
C VAL A 94 0.75 4.22 -11.58
N TYR A 95 0.63 3.15 -12.37
CA TYR A 95 1.76 2.51 -13.06
C TYR A 95 1.95 3.04 -14.49
N MET A 96 2.16 4.36 -14.61
CA MET A 96 2.47 5.06 -15.86
C MET A 96 3.16 6.39 -15.53
N ASP A 97 3.63 7.12 -16.53
CA ASP A 97 4.15 8.47 -16.31
C ASP A 97 3.03 9.47 -15.99
N LEU A 98 3.36 10.51 -15.22
CA LEU A 98 2.39 11.52 -14.79
C LEU A 98 1.84 12.33 -15.95
N GLU A 99 2.65 12.58 -16.98
CA GLU A 99 2.21 13.41 -18.10
C GLU A 99 1.13 12.69 -18.92
N ALA A 100 1.32 11.42 -19.22
CA ALA A 100 0.31 10.58 -19.86
C ALA A 100 -0.91 10.37 -18.96
N PHE A 101 -0.73 10.27 -17.64
CA PHE A 101 -1.87 10.23 -16.71
C PHE A 101 -2.69 11.53 -16.78
N LEU A 102 -2.03 12.69 -16.79
CA LEU A 102 -2.65 14.01 -16.87
C LEU A 102 -3.33 14.29 -18.23
N ARG A 103 -2.90 13.61 -19.30
CA ARG A 103 -3.46 13.70 -20.66
C ARG A 103 -4.64 12.76 -20.91
N ARG A 104 -5.02 11.91 -19.95
CA ARG A 104 -6.17 11.01 -20.12
C ARG A 104 -7.45 11.82 -20.41
N PRO A 105 -8.33 11.34 -21.30
CA PRO A 105 -9.60 12.00 -21.58
C PRO A 105 -10.42 12.09 -20.29
N ASP A 106 -11.15 13.20 -20.14
CA ASP A 106 -12.10 13.44 -19.06
C ASP A 106 -11.52 13.27 -17.64
N LEU A 107 -10.19 13.41 -17.50
CA LEU A 107 -9.48 13.13 -16.25
C LEU A 107 -10.09 13.86 -15.05
N LEU A 108 -10.40 15.16 -15.17
CA LEU A 108 -10.97 15.90 -14.06
C LEU A 108 -12.37 15.40 -13.67
N GLU A 109 -13.19 15.02 -14.65
CA GLU A 109 -14.52 14.46 -14.39
C GLU A 109 -14.37 13.10 -13.69
N ASP A 110 -13.48 12.25 -14.18
CA ASP A 110 -13.14 10.96 -13.59
C ASP A 110 -12.64 11.10 -12.13
N LEU A 111 -11.72 12.05 -11.87
CA LEU A 111 -11.20 12.28 -10.52
C LEU A 111 -12.29 12.79 -9.57
N ASN A 112 -13.17 13.68 -10.03
CA ASN A 112 -14.32 14.15 -9.26
C ASN A 112 -15.29 12.99 -8.96
N ALA A 113 -15.70 12.25 -10.00
CA ALA A 113 -16.62 11.14 -9.89
C ALA A 113 -16.06 10.05 -8.95
N PHE A 114 -14.77 9.77 -9.04
CA PHE A 114 -14.06 8.85 -8.16
C PHE A 114 -14.13 9.29 -6.69
N CYS A 115 -13.76 10.54 -6.40
CA CYS A 115 -13.82 11.10 -5.05
C CYS A 115 -15.26 11.11 -4.49
N GLN A 116 -16.25 11.48 -5.30
CA GLN A 116 -17.66 11.50 -4.89
C GLN A 116 -18.19 10.08 -4.59
N THR A 117 -17.98 9.14 -5.51
CA THR A 117 -18.46 7.76 -5.41
C THR A 117 -17.93 7.04 -4.18
N HIS A 118 -16.68 7.31 -3.78
CA HIS A 118 -16.06 6.67 -2.64
C HIS A 118 -16.01 7.53 -1.38
N SER A 119 -16.57 8.74 -1.44
CA SER A 119 -16.58 9.74 -0.37
C SER A 119 -15.17 10.06 0.16
N TYR A 120 -14.27 10.41 -0.77
CA TYR A 120 -12.94 10.93 -0.49
C TYR A 120 -12.93 12.46 -0.65
N ASP A 121 -12.33 13.16 0.31
CA ASP A 121 -12.16 14.61 0.27
C ASP A 121 -10.97 15.03 -0.61
N ALA A 122 -9.98 14.15 -0.75
CA ALA A 122 -8.85 14.33 -1.63
C ALA A 122 -8.30 12.99 -2.15
N LEU A 123 -7.55 13.08 -3.24
CA LEU A 123 -6.82 11.98 -3.85
C LEU A 123 -5.37 12.40 -4.07
N VAL A 124 -4.45 11.53 -3.67
CA VAL A 124 -3.04 11.60 -4.03
C VAL A 124 -2.72 10.45 -4.97
N ALA A 125 -2.50 10.75 -6.25
CA ALA A 125 -2.04 9.80 -7.24
C ALA A 125 -0.50 9.82 -7.28
N MET A 126 0.14 8.77 -6.78
CA MET A 126 1.59 8.57 -6.89
C MET A 126 1.88 7.75 -8.13
N THR A 127 2.55 8.35 -9.11
CA THR A 127 2.92 7.63 -10.32
C THR A 127 4.27 6.94 -10.17
N ILE A 128 4.45 5.82 -10.87
CA ILE A 128 5.73 5.14 -11.00
C ILE A 128 5.87 4.57 -12.40
N PHE A 129 7.04 4.81 -12.99
CA PHE A 129 7.48 4.19 -14.23
C PHE A 129 9.00 4.00 -14.18
N PHE A 130 9.58 3.36 -15.20
CA PHE A 130 11.01 3.21 -15.35
C PHE A 130 11.49 4.01 -16.56
N ASP A 131 12.58 4.74 -16.40
CA ASP A 131 13.18 5.51 -17.49
C ASP A 131 14.00 4.65 -18.46
N ALA A 132 14.70 5.29 -19.40
CA ALA A 132 15.55 4.62 -20.38
C ALA A 132 16.70 3.81 -19.75
N HIS A 133 17.08 4.11 -18.51
CA HIS A 133 18.13 3.42 -17.76
C HIS A 133 17.56 2.34 -16.82
N SER A 134 16.27 2.05 -16.89
CA SER A 134 15.56 1.17 -15.96
C SER A 134 15.61 1.65 -14.50
N GLU A 135 15.74 2.97 -14.30
CA GLU A 135 15.65 3.56 -12.97
C GLU A 135 14.21 3.95 -12.65
N PRO A 136 13.73 3.70 -11.42
CA PRO A 136 12.36 4.02 -11.05
C PRO A 136 12.19 5.53 -10.88
N VAL A 137 11.32 6.12 -11.67
CA VAL A 137 10.90 7.52 -11.53
C VAL A 137 9.59 7.57 -10.75
N ARG A 138 9.51 8.48 -9.78
CA ARG A 138 8.29 8.76 -9.03
C ARG A 138 7.85 10.20 -9.24
N GLN A 139 6.56 10.38 -9.39
CA GLN A 139 5.93 11.69 -9.46
C GLN A 139 4.62 11.59 -8.66
N LEU A 140 4.00 12.73 -8.37
CA LEU A 140 2.73 12.73 -7.65
C LEU A 140 1.82 13.85 -8.10
N ALA A 141 0.52 13.61 -8.03
CA ALA A 141 -0.52 14.61 -8.19
C ALA A 141 -1.45 14.59 -6.97
N VAL A 142 -1.75 15.76 -6.43
CA VAL A 142 -2.72 15.98 -5.35
C VAL A 142 -3.95 16.63 -5.97
N PHE A 143 -5.03 15.87 -6.05
CA PHE A 143 -6.34 16.37 -6.47
C PHE A 143 -7.22 16.58 -5.24
N CYS A 144 -7.74 17.79 -5.07
CA CYS A 144 -8.67 18.12 -4.00
C CYS A 144 -9.48 19.36 -4.37
N PRO A 145 -10.82 19.28 -4.46
CA PRO A 145 -11.67 20.45 -4.73
C PRO A 145 -11.60 21.52 -3.63
N HIS A 146 -11.37 21.12 -2.38
CA HIS A 146 -11.31 22.04 -1.26
C HIS A 146 -9.91 22.66 -1.09
N VAL A 147 -9.80 23.97 -1.36
CA VAL A 147 -8.52 24.67 -1.43
C VAL A 147 -7.71 24.59 -0.12
N ALA A 148 -8.35 24.78 1.04
CA ALA A 148 -7.62 24.78 2.32
C ALA A 148 -7.01 23.41 2.63
N LEU A 149 -7.75 22.32 2.38
CA LEU A 149 -7.26 20.96 2.54
C LEU A 149 -6.15 20.65 1.53
N ARG A 150 -6.32 21.06 0.27
CA ARG A 150 -5.30 20.91 -0.77
C ARG A 150 -3.98 21.57 -0.36
N MET A 151 -4.05 22.82 0.11
CA MET A 151 -2.87 23.57 0.56
C MET A 151 -2.23 22.93 1.80
N ALA A 152 -3.02 22.41 2.74
CA ALA A 152 -2.51 21.71 3.91
C ALA A 152 -1.75 20.43 3.50
N ILE A 153 -2.32 19.62 2.61
CA ILE A 153 -1.68 18.40 2.08
C ILE A 153 -0.40 18.76 1.33
N CYS A 154 -0.48 19.63 0.32
CA CYS A 154 0.67 20.02 -0.49
C CYS A 154 1.79 20.60 0.38
N GLY A 155 1.46 21.53 1.28
CA GLY A 155 2.45 22.15 2.17
C GLY A 155 3.12 21.15 3.12
N ALA A 156 2.39 20.16 3.63
CA ALA A 156 2.99 19.11 4.46
C ALA A 156 3.93 18.20 3.66
N LEU A 157 3.57 17.87 2.42
CA LEU A 157 4.43 17.08 1.54
C LEU A 157 5.71 17.83 1.14
N GLU A 158 5.59 19.12 0.82
CA GLU A 158 6.72 20.00 0.46
C GLU A 158 7.69 20.21 1.62
N ARG A 159 7.18 20.40 2.84
CA ARG A 159 7.99 20.63 4.05
C ARG A 159 8.45 19.36 4.75
N SER A 160 8.14 18.18 4.20
CA SER A 160 8.54 16.94 4.86
C SER A 160 10.06 16.76 4.86
N HIS A 161 10.61 16.48 6.04
CA HIS A 161 12.03 16.17 6.23
C HIS A 161 12.27 14.69 6.54
N SER A 162 11.22 13.92 6.86
CA SER A 162 11.33 12.49 7.19
C SER A 162 10.10 11.70 6.68
N PRO A 163 10.14 11.18 5.44
CA PRO A 163 11.22 11.31 4.47
C PRO A 163 11.24 12.68 3.78
N MET A 164 12.44 13.17 3.46
CA MET A 164 12.56 14.30 2.53
C MET A 164 12.16 13.86 1.11
N LEU A 165 11.03 14.34 0.62
CA LEU A 165 10.47 13.94 -0.68
C LEU A 165 11.17 14.59 -1.89
N LYS A 166 11.81 15.75 -1.68
CA LYS A 166 12.46 16.56 -2.73
C LYS A 166 11.50 16.86 -3.89
N LEU A 167 10.36 17.46 -3.57
CA LEU A 167 9.33 17.77 -4.56
C LEU A 167 9.73 18.99 -5.39
N THR A 168 9.59 18.89 -6.71
CA THR A 168 9.65 20.04 -7.62
C THR A 168 8.33 20.15 -8.37
N PRO A 169 7.73 21.35 -8.49
CA PRO A 169 6.46 21.51 -9.19
C PRO A 169 6.52 20.99 -10.63
N PHE A 170 5.47 20.28 -11.03
CA PHE A 170 5.26 19.82 -12.39
C PHE A 170 4.09 20.59 -13.01
N PRO A 171 4.19 21.09 -14.26
CA PRO A 171 3.11 21.83 -14.89
C PRO A 171 1.82 21.00 -15.00
N ALA A 172 0.72 21.51 -14.46
CA ALA A 172 -0.60 20.93 -14.62
C ALA A 172 -1.60 22.03 -14.98
N ALA A 173 -2.45 21.80 -15.98
CA ALA A 173 -3.41 22.78 -16.49
C ALA A 173 -4.72 22.83 -15.69
N TYR A 174 -4.76 22.25 -14.49
CA TYR A 174 -5.99 21.96 -13.76
C TYR A 174 -6.06 22.71 -12.42
N PRO A 175 -7.12 23.48 -12.14
CA PRO A 175 -7.17 24.38 -10.97
C PRO A 175 -7.23 23.66 -9.62
N ASN A 176 -7.73 22.41 -9.60
CA ASN A 176 -7.90 21.62 -8.38
C ASN A 176 -6.84 20.53 -8.19
N LEU A 177 -5.78 20.57 -9.00
CA LEU A 177 -4.74 19.56 -9.04
C LEU A 177 -3.37 20.22 -8.97
N GLN A 178 -2.54 19.75 -8.05
CA GLN A 178 -1.14 20.15 -7.95
C GLN A 178 -0.25 18.94 -8.24
N ALA A 179 0.69 19.10 -9.17
CA ALA A 179 1.57 18.03 -9.62
C ALA A 179 3.03 18.30 -9.25
N TYR A 180 3.80 17.24 -9.03
CA TYR A 180 5.22 17.31 -8.67
C TYR A 180 6.03 16.16 -9.26
N LEU A 181 7.29 16.43 -9.57
CA LEU A 181 8.32 15.42 -9.65
C LEU A 181 8.82 15.11 -8.23
N GLN A 182 9.04 13.82 -7.93
CA GLN A 182 9.51 13.40 -6.61
C GLN A 182 10.97 12.95 -6.69
N GLY A 183 11.89 13.80 -6.25
CA GLY A 183 13.33 13.51 -6.32
C GLY A 183 13.77 12.35 -5.42
N ASN A 184 13.07 12.08 -4.30
CA ASN A 184 13.32 10.89 -3.50
C ASN A 184 12.49 9.70 -3.99
N THR A 185 13.02 8.96 -4.96
CA THR A 185 12.33 7.81 -5.58
C THR A 185 12.15 6.60 -4.66
N GLN A 186 12.83 6.57 -3.50
CA GLN A 186 12.66 5.51 -2.50
C GLN A 186 11.43 5.74 -1.59
N ALA A 187 10.96 6.98 -1.47
CA ALA A 187 9.76 7.30 -0.70
C ALA A 187 8.49 6.84 -1.43
N SER A 188 8.02 5.63 -1.10
CA SER A 188 6.76 5.11 -1.63
C SER A 188 5.55 5.59 -0.82
N ARG A 189 4.34 5.19 -1.24
CA ARG A 189 3.09 5.36 -0.49
C ARG A 189 3.21 5.01 0.99
N LYS A 190 3.96 3.96 1.36
CA LYS A 190 4.15 3.57 2.77
C LYS A 190 4.77 4.70 3.61
N LYS A 191 5.65 5.51 3.01
CA LYS A 191 6.27 6.66 3.68
C LYS A 191 5.42 7.93 3.54
N LEU A 192 4.59 8.04 2.51
CA LEU A 192 3.66 9.15 2.32
C LEU A 192 2.48 9.12 3.31
N LEU A 193 1.98 7.92 3.63
CA LEU A 193 0.79 7.75 4.47
C LEU A 193 0.90 8.42 5.85
N PRO A 194 1.99 8.28 6.62
CA PRO A 194 2.17 9.00 7.88
C PRO A 194 2.16 10.52 7.73
N LEU A 195 2.82 11.06 6.69
CA LEU A 195 2.84 12.50 6.41
C LEU A 195 1.44 13.06 6.16
N LEU A 196 0.62 12.31 5.41
CA LEU A 196 -0.77 12.68 5.17
C LEU A 196 -1.59 12.61 6.47
N GLN A 197 -1.34 11.62 7.34
CA GLN A 197 -2.03 11.56 8.63
C GLN A 197 -1.73 12.78 9.50
N GLU A 198 -0.46 13.18 9.58
CA GLU A 198 -0.03 14.39 10.30
C GLU A 198 -0.66 15.65 9.71
N ALA A 199 -0.64 15.79 8.38
CA ALA A 199 -1.24 16.92 7.67
C ALA A 199 -2.73 17.08 7.97
N LEU A 200 -3.47 15.96 7.97
CA LEU A 200 -4.90 15.97 8.25
C LEU A 200 -5.22 16.29 9.71
N THR A 201 -4.40 15.80 10.65
CA THR A 201 -4.53 16.16 12.08
C THR A 201 -4.34 17.67 12.26
N ALA A 202 -3.24 18.22 11.75
CA ALA A 202 -2.93 19.66 11.85
C ALA A 202 -4.00 20.53 11.17
N TYR A 203 -4.50 20.11 10.01
CA TYR A 203 -5.59 20.77 9.31
C TYR A 203 -6.86 20.84 10.19
N SER A 204 -7.24 19.73 10.82
CA SER A 204 -8.43 19.69 11.67
C SER A 204 -8.30 20.56 12.93
N GLU A 205 -7.10 20.67 13.49
CA GLU A 205 -6.81 21.54 14.63
C GLU A 205 -6.92 23.01 14.24
N SER A 206 -6.40 23.37 13.06
CA SER A 206 -6.51 24.74 12.54
C SER A 206 -7.95 25.20 12.31
N MET A 207 -8.88 24.27 12.03
CA MET A 207 -10.30 24.56 11.88
C MET A 207 -11.05 24.69 13.23
N LYS A 208 -10.50 24.15 14.32
CA LYS A 208 -11.11 24.20 15.65
C LYS A 208 -10.78 25.47 16.43
N ILE A 209 -9.79 26.24 15.99
CA ILE A 209 -9.41 27.51 16.64
C ILE A 209 -10.45 28.57 16.24
N PRO A 210 -11.27 29.09 17.18
CA PRO A 210 -12.10 30.25 16.91
C PRO A 210 -11.21 31.47 16.68
N ALA A 211 -11.53 32.28 15.67
CA ALA A 211 -10.85 33.56 15.47
C ALA A 211 -11.15 34.52 16.64
N GLY A 212 -10.15 34.76 17.50
CA GLY A 212 -10.10 35.78 18.58
C GLY A 212 -10.09 35.16 20.00
N GLN A 213 -9.22 35.47 20.96
CA GLN A 213 -8.25 36.55 21.24
C GLN A 213 -7.08 35.98 22.10
N PRO A 214 -5.98 36.74 22.33
CA PRO A 214 -4.80 36.27 23.07
C PRO A 214 -4.80 36.73 24.54
N GLU A 215 -4.69 35.81 25.50
CA GLU A 215 -4.18 36.05 26.86
C GLU A 215 -3.54 34.74 27.36
N ALA A 216 -2.22 34.71 27.53
CA ALA A 216 -1.47 35.07 28.74
C ALA A 216 -1.29 33.87 29.70
N ALA A 217 -0.04 33.73 30.14
CA ALA A 217 0.55 32.57 30.79
C ALA A 217 -0.02 32.21 32.16
N SER A 218 0.14 30.94 32.56
CA SER A 218 0.86 30.59 33.80
C SER A 218 1.01 29.07 33.96
N SER A 219 2.27 28.66 34.18
CA SER A 219 2.71 27.36 34.69
C SER A 219 2.06 27.01 36.03
N GLU A 220 1.95 25.71 36.36
CA GLU A 220 2.30 25.19 37.69
C GLU A 220 2.44 23.66 37.69
N GLN A 221 3.58 23.18 38.19
CA GLN A 221 3.89 21.79 38.55
C GLN A 221 3.33 21.50 39.95
N VAL A 222 2.86 20.28 40.23
CA VAL A 222 3.07 19.65 41.55
C VAL A 222 3.18 18.12 41.42
N ASP A 223 4.34 17.65 41.85
CA ASP A 223 4.80 16.29 42.16
C ASP A 223 4.12 15.69 43.42
N LYS A 224 3.92 14.37 43.46
CA LYS A 224 4.20 13.52 44.66
C LYS A 224 3.98 12.02 44.44
N GLY A 225 5.02 11.25 44.81
CA GLY A 225 5.15 9.78 44.83
C GLY A 225 4.23 9.04 45.80
N LEU A 226 4.45 7.80 46.24
CA LEU A 226 5.39 6.69 45.99
C LEU A 226 4.78 5.49 46.79
N ASP A 227 5.22 4.27 46.49
CA ASP A 227 5.41 3.13 47.43
C ASP A 227 4.38 1.97 47.58
N ARG A 228 4.87 0.76 47.20
CA ARG A 228 5.14 -0.42 48.08
C ARG A 228 4.38 -1.76 47.87
N ALA A 229 5.05 -2.65 47.13
CA ALA A 229 5.56 -4.01 47.44
C ALA A 229 4.67 -5.20 47.92
N GLY A 230 4.99 -6.37 47.33
CA GLY A 230 4.87 -7.75 47.88
C GLY A 230 3.78 -8.61 47.21
N SER A 231 3.93 -9.90 46.85
CA SER A 231 4.97 -10.92 47.05
C SER A 231 4.71 -12.12 46.11
N THR A 232 5.79 -12.84 45.83
CA THR A 232 6.11 -14.04 45.04
C THR A 232 5.20 -15.29 45.19
N LEU A 233 5.06 -16.11 44.13
CA LEU A 233 5.46 -17.56 44.05
C LEU A 233 4.97 -18.28 42.76
N THR A 234 5.93 -18.89 42.04
CA THR A 234 5.86 -19.86 40.91
C THR A 234 5.65 -21.32 41.43
N PRO A 235 5.60 -22.45 40.66
CA PRO A 235 6.03 -22.68 39.26
C PRO A 235 5.23 -23.71 38.40
N GLY A 236 5.56 -23.81 37.09
CA GLY A 236 5.48 -25.09 36.36
C GLY A 236 5.26 -25.06 34.85
N LEU A 237 6.30 -25.46 34.11
CA LEU A 237 6.31 -26.16 32.81
C LEU A 237 6.49 -25.35 31.49
N SER A 238 7.78 -25.13 31.18
CA SER A 238 8.46 -25.44 29.89
C SER A 238 7.78 -25.10 28.55
N GLN A 239 8.37 -24.15 27.81
CA GLN A 239 8.68 -24.30 26.37
C GLN A 239 9.61 -23.16 25.88
N ASP A 240 10.46 -23.50 24.92
CA ASP A 240 11.62 -22.76 24.42
C ASP A 240 11.37 -21.29 24.06
N GLU A 241 12.26 -20.41 24.54
CA GLU A 241 12.29 -18.98 24.25
C GLU A 241 13.30 -18.66 23.14
N ASP A 242 12.84 -18.12 22.01
CA ASP A 242 13.58 -17.13 21.20
C ASP A 242 12.68 -16.51 20.09
N ASP A 243 11.48 -16.04 20.46
CA ASP A 243 10.67 -15.18 19.61
C ASP A 243 10.08 -14.05 20.48
N PRO A 244 10.25 -12.76 20.14
CA PRO A 244 9.69 -11.68 20.93
C PRO A 244 8.15 -11.74 20.92
N PRO A 245 7.48 -11.47 22.05
CA PRO A 245 6.02 -11.55 22.13
C PRO A 245 5.38 -10.57 21.14
N LEU A 246 4.48 -11.10 20.32
CA LEU A 246 3.73 -10.30 19.37
C LEU A 246 2.88 -9.25 20.12
N PRO A 247 2.80 -8.01 19.63
CA PRO A 247 1.94 -7.01 20.23
C PRO A 247 0.48 -7.46 20.17
N PRO A 248 -0.34 -7.14 21.19
CA PRO A 248 -1.75 -7.52 21.20
C PRO A 248 -2.47 -6.91 20.00
N THR A 249 -3.32 -7.70 19.37
CA THR A 249 -4.14 -7.29 18.23
C THR A 249 -5.04 -6.12 18.66
N PRO A 250 -4.99 -4.97 17.97
CA PRO A 250 -5.80 -3.82 18.34
C PRO A 250 -7.29 -4.13 18.13
N MET A 251 -8.05 -4.01 19.21
CA MET A 251 -9.49 -4.30 19.28
C MET A 251 -10.27 -3.06 18.82
N ASN A 252 -10.86 -3.09 17.64
CA ASN A 252 -11.98 -2.20 17.30
C ASN A 252 -13.21 -3.07 17.08
N SER A 253 -14.21 -2.87 17.94
CA SER A 253 -15.41 -3.69 18.07
C SER A 253 -16.45 -3.40 16.98
N LEU A 254 -17.33 -4.39 16.79
CA LEU A 254 -18.55 -4.48 15.98
C LEU A 254 -18.39 -5.00 14.54
N VAL A 255 -17.96 -6.25 14.45
CA VAL A 255 -18.49 -7.21 13.49
C VAL A 255 -18.90 -8.43 14.31
N ASP A 256 -20.20 -8.75 14.38
CA ASP A 256 -20.77 -9.73 15.34
C ASP A 256 -20.34 -11.19 15.09
N GLU A 257 -19.55 -11.48 14.07
CA GLU A 257 -18.82 -12.75 13.94
C GLU A 257 -17.47 -12.48 13.27
N CYS A 258 -16.37 -12.53 14.04
CA CYS A 258 -15.06 -12.56 13.46
C CYS A 258 -14.82 -13.96 12.90
N PRO A 259 -14.47 -14.14 11.61
CA PRO A 259 -14.15 -15.46 11.04
C PRO A 259 -12.96 -16.17 11.72
N LEU A 260 -12.27 -15.48 12.64
CA LEU A 260 -11.15 -15.96 13.43
C LEU A 260 -11.54 -16.39 14.86
N ASP A 261 -12.79 -16.21 15.29
CA ASP A 261 -13.26 -16.61 16.62
C ASP A 261 -13.25 -18.14 16.81
N GLN A 262 -13.20 -18.89 15.71
CA GLN A 262 -12.96 -20.35 15.72
C GLN A 262 -11.47 -20.73 15.68
N GLY A 263 -10.58 -19.77 15.95
CA GLY A 263 -9.13 -19.90 15.79
C GLY A 263 -8.68 -19.57 14.36
N LEU A 264 -7.37 -19.42 14.16
CA LEU A 264 -6.80 -19.32 12.81
C LEU A 264 -7.31 -20.50 11.98
N PRO A 265 -7.87 -20.28 10.77
CA PRO A 265 -8.26 -21.39 9.92
C PRO A 265 -7.04 -22.30 9.79
N LYS A 266 -7.26 -23.60 9.99
CA LYS A 266 -6.24 -24.62 9.76
C LYS A 266 -5.94 -24.63 8.26
N LEU A 267 -5.06 -23.71 7.84
CA LEU A 267 -4.56 -23.59 6.48
C LEU A 267 -3.65 -24.79 6.24
N SER A 268 -4.27 -25.94 5.99
CA SER A 268 -3.55 -27.10 5.51
C SER A 268 -3.15 -26.85 4.06
N ALA A 269 -2.07 -27.50 3.61
CA ALA A 269 -1.63 -27.40 2.23
C ALA A 269 -2.76 -27.83 1.26
N GLU A 270 -3.59 -28.78 1.69
CA GLU A 270 -4.76 -29.30 0.96
C GLU A 270 -5.87 -28.23 0.84
N ALA A 271 -6.14 -27.46 1.90
CA ALA A 271 -7.17 -26.41 1.86
C ALA A 271 -6.77 -25.23 0.95
N VAL A 272 -5.48 -24.87 0.94
CA VAL A 272 -4.94 -23.86 0.02
C VAL A 272 -4.98 -24.39 -1.42
N PHE A 273 -4.62 -25.66 -1.62
CA PHE A 273 -4.65 -26.35 -2.90
C PHE A 273 -6.06 -26.39 -3.51
N GLU A 274 -7.07 -26.74 -2.72
CA GLU A 274 -8.46 -26.81 -3.16
C GLU A 274 -8.98 -25.44 -3.60
N LYS A 275 -8.65 -24.39 -2.83
CA LYS A 275 -9.06 -23.02 -3.12
C LYS A 275 -8.39 -22.45 -4.37
N CYS A 276 -7.09 -22.71 -4.59
CA CYS A 276 -6.38 -22.31 -5.81
C CYS A 276 -6.89 -23.07 -7.06
N SER A 277 -7.30 -24.33 -6.89
CA SER A 277 -7.86 -25.14 -7.98
C SER A 277 -9.22 -24.61 -8.45
N GLN A 278 -10.08 -24.17 -7.53
CA GLN A 278 -11.37 -23.56 -7.84
C GLN A 278 -11.25 -22.25 -8.64
N ILE A 279 -10.21 -21.45 -8.38
CA ILE A 279 -9.91 -20.21 -9.12
C ILE A 279 -9.46 -20.51 -10.55
N SER A 280 -8.71 -21.59 -10.75
CA SER A 280 -8.23 -21.99 -12.09
C SER A 280 -9.37 -22.54 -12.96
N LEU A 281 -10.34 -23.23 -12.36
CA LEU A 281 -11.51 -23.79 -13.05
C LEU A 281 -12.52 -22.71 -13.49
N THR A 282 -12.58 -21.59 -12.79
CA THR A 282 -13.49 -20.48 -13.12
C THR A 282 -13.01 -19.60 -14.28
N GLN A 283 -11.78 -19.80 -14.78
CA GLN A 283 -11.21 -19.08 -15.93
C GLN A 283 -11.27 -19.85 -17.26
N ALA A 284 -11.92 -21.03 -17.31
CA ALA A 284 -12.09 -21.75 -18.57
C ALA A 284 -13.13 -21.04 -19.47
N PRO A 285 -12.78 -20.65 -20.71
CA PRO A 285 -13.73 -20.06 -21.63
C PRO A 285 -14.79 -21.09 -22.04
N THR A 286 -16.06 -20.69 -22.01
CA THR A 286 -17.19 -21.47 -22.48
C THR A 286 -17.01 -21.73 -23.99
N PRO A 287 -17.00 -22.99 -24.48
CA PRO A 287 -16.87 -23.24 -25.90
C PRO A 287 -18.12 -22.73 -26.62
N ALA A 288 -17.92 -21.84 -27.60
CA ALA A 288 -18.98 -21.34 -28.45
C ALA A 288 -19.59 -22.49 -29.25
N LEU A 289 -20.90 -22.73 -29.08
CA LEU A 289 -21.68 -23.60 -29.95
C LEU A 289 -21.63 -23.08 -31.39
N SER A 290 -21.00 -23.82 -32.29
CA SER A 290 -21.15 -23.64 -33.74
C SER A 290 -22.55 -24.11 -34.14
N LYS A 291 -23.40 -23.19 -34.61
CA LYS A 291 -24.64 -23.53 -35.32
C LYS A 291 -24.29 -23.92 -36.76
N LYS A 292 -24.66 -25.14 -37.14
CA LYS A 292 -24.92 -25.51 -38.55
C LYS A 292 -26.28 -24.96 -38.96
#